data_AF-A0A2H0HHZ4-F1
#
_entry.id   AF-A0A2H0HHZ4-F1
#
_cell.length_a   1.000
_cell.length_b   1.000
_cell.length_c   1.000
_cell.angle_alpha   90.00
_cell.angle_beta   90.00
_cell.angle_gamma   90.00
#
_symmetry.space_group_name_H-M   'P 1'
#
loop_
_entity.id
_entity.type
_entity.pdbx_description
1 polymer ?
#
loop_
_entity_poly.entity_id
_entity_poly.type
_entity_poly.pdbx_seq_one_letter_code
_entity_poly.pdbx_strand_id
1 'polypeptide(L)'
;PFFEGWEQGTFDFNTWTTSSSNWSINPVVGTPEPSAEFSWDPLLENDYSSTLTSNPLNADLMTEGDLWFDFDVKLDDRNSTGLEMLNAEVYNGSTWSVVATFANNGSFDWTSNHVDISAYAMTNAFRIRFNAVGMNSFDVVSWFVDNISVYRTCQSISDLTGREYNLEDVLLTWNAPVEPVVADWLYYDDATIEYVWGSTAAWSSDVAIRFEPSQLVDYAGAAVTKISVFIDSRLVGVGTVSAKIWQGANASTLIYEEDVTSQIVIGDDFNEVTLASPAMFDNTQELWIGVNTAGPADTYGVGITTDMGSWNPNADLMNNGSGWEHIQDYGISNRAWLLRGFVTTAYQGVVLGSYTDNTTLIGGGQLTATSADVTISNVSSDRAISGFNVYRRTDDVSDYELFATVPAEAGVEAYTFLDETTVIGGSYWYQVTCVWESETDFCESAPGWNVPMTEDFVYVIPVLDVNNPEAGELNVYPNPAKDKVNVTSNVAMNHISVMNYVGQVVYTSTLAGANAVELNTSSYEAGVYVVQINTVNGLVTKRVVISQ
;
A
#
# COMPACT_ATOMS: atom_id res chain seq x y z
N PRO A 1 1.06 -17.24 -9.29
CA PRO A 1 2.17 -16.41 -9.81
C PRO A 1 2.30 -16.65 -11.32
N PHE A 2 2.66 -15.61 -12.07
CA PHE A 2 2.93 -15.59 -13.50
C PHE A 2 4.39 -15.19 -13.71
N PHE A 3 5.06 -15.80 -14.69
CA PHE A 3 6.44 -15.48 -15.05
C PHE A 3 6.65 -15.55 -16.56
N GLU A 4 7.40 -14.60 -17.10
CA GLU A 4 7.87 -14.54 -18.48
C GLU A 4 9.32 -14.05 -18.52
N GLY A 5 10.24 -14.96 -18.79
CA GLY A 5 11.66 -14.69 -19.06
C GLY A 5 12.08 -15.05 -20.48
N TRP A 6 11.10 -15.19 -21.40
CA TRP A 6 11.31 -15.37 -22.84
C TRP A 6 12.09 -16.62 -23.27
N GLU A 7 12.33 -17.58 -22.37
CA GLU A 7 13.18 -18.77 -22.59
C GLU A 7 12.88 -19.56 -23.87
N GLN A 8 11.63 -19.49 -24.35
CA GLN A 8 11.19 -20.16 -25.58
C GLN A 8 11.53 -19.40 -26.87
N GLY A 9 12.04 -18.18 -26.77
CA GLY A 9 12.44 -17.33 -27.90
C GLY A 9 11.25 -16.77 -28.71
N THR A 10 10.04 -16.80 -28.16
CA THR A 10 8.81 -16.39 -28.87
C THR A 10 7.83 -15.68 -27.94
N PHE A 11 7.00 -14.80 -28.49
CA PHE A 11 5.86 -14.21 -27.78
C PHE A 11 4.68 -15.17 -27.59
N ASP A 12 4.67 -16.31 -28.30
CA ASP A 12 3.51 -17.22 -28.33
C ASP A 12 3.36 -18.06 -27.05
N PHE A 13 4.43 -18.26 -26.27
CA PHE A 13 4.40 -19.16 -25.10
C PHE A 13 3.37 -18.75 -24.05
N ASN A 14 3.40 -17.48 -23.63
CA ASN A 14 2.35 -16.87 -22.79
C ASN A 14 1.40 -15.97 -23.61
N THR A 15 1.36 -16.16 -24.94
CA THR A 15 0.43 -15.48 -25.86
C THR A 15 0.46 -13.95 -25.78
N TRP A 16 1.67 -13.38 -25.70
CA TRP A 16 1.88 -11.95 -25.83
C TRP A 16 1.55 -11.47 -27.25
N THR A 17 0.99 -10.26 -27.35
CA THR A 17 0.61 -9.66 -28.61
C THR A 17 1.31 -8.33 -28.81
N THR A 18 1.78 -8.07 -30.03
CA THR A 18 2.44 -6.80 -30.39
C THR A 18 1.52 -5.99 -31.29
N SER A 19 1.50 -4.66 -31.13
CA SER A 19 0.75 -3.78 -32.05
C SER A 19 1.54 -3.43 -33.32
N SER A 20 2.85 -3.70 -33.34
CA SER A 20 3.74 -3.39 -34.45
C SER A 20 4.84 -4.44 -34.61
N SER A 21 5.59 -4.36 -35.72
CA SER A 21 6.75 -5.19 -35.98
C SER A 21 8.04 -4.73 -35.28
N ASN A 22 8.01 -3.61 -34.54
CA ASN A 22 9.16 -3.10 -33.79
C ASN A 22 9.50 -3.98 -32.59
N TRP A 23 8.55 -4.75 -32.10
CA TRP A 23 8.74 -5.70 -31.01
C TRP A 23 9.19 -7.06 -31.54
N SER A 24 10.30 -7.58 -31.02
CA SER A 24 10.84 -8.89 -31.33
C SER A 24 11.57 -9.50 -30.12
N ILE A 25 11.87 -10.80 -30.16
CA ILE A 25 12.72 -11.42 -29.13
C ILE A 25 14.18 -11.31 -29.56
N ASN A 26 15.02 -10.78 -28.68
CA ASN A 26 16.46 -10.69 -28.86
C ASN A 26 17.15 -11.90 -28.19
N PRO A 27 17.80 -12.80 -28.96
CA PRO A 27 18.39 -14.01 -28.41
C PRO A 27 19.75 -13.82 -27.73
N VAL A 28 20.31 -12.61 -27.74
CA VAL A 28 21.68 -12.32 -27.28
C VAL A 28 21.76 -11.19 -26.24
N VAL A 29 20.61 -10.68 -25.80
CA VAL A 29 20.48 -9.68 -24.74
C VAL A 29 19.41 -10.20 -23.76
N GLY A 30 19.67 -10.09 -22.45
CA GLY A 30 18.80 -10.57 -21.36
C GLY A 30 19.59 -10.90 -20.10
N THR A 31 18.90 -11.12 -18.98
CA THR A 31 19.51 -11.48 -17.69
C THR A 31 18.73 -12.57 -16.97
N PRO A 32 18.76 -13.84 -17.45
CA PRO A 32 19.57 -14.38 -18.56
C PRO A 32 18.95 -14.15 -19.95
N GLU A 33 19.72 -14.32 -21.04
CA GLU A 33 19.12 -14.27 -22.39
C GLU A 33 18.06 -15.37 -22.60
N PRO A 34 17.00 -15.11 -23.39
CA PRO A 34 16.75 -13.94 -24.24
C PRO A 34 15.83 -12.87 -23.61
N SER A 35 15.68 -11.71 -24.24
CA SER A 35 14.76 -10.64 -23.80
C SER A 35 13.79 -10.17 -24.89
N ALA A 36 12.70 -9.50 -24.52
CA ALA A 36 11.91 -8.73 -25.47
C ALA A 36 12.63 -7.43 -25.83
N GLU A 37 12.62 -7.05 -27.11
CA GLU A 37 13.23 -5.85 -27.65
C GLU A 37 12.21 -5.07 -28.47
N PHE A 38 12.01 -3.80 -28.13
CA PHE A 38 11.47 -2.81 -29.06
C PHE A 38 12.64 -2.12 -29.76
N SER A 39 12.70 -2.23 -31.09
CA SER A 39 13.70 -1.55 -31.92
C SER A 39 13.13 -0.32 -32.61
N TRP A 40 13.97 0.69 -32.85
CA TRP A 40 13.59 1.88 -33.60
C TRP A 40 13.11 1.62 -35.04
N ASP A 41 13.51 0.49 -35.65
CA ASP A 41 13.20 0.10 -37.03
C ASP A 41 12.05 -0.93 -37.07
N PRO A 42 10.98 -0.72 -37.86
CA PRO A 42 10.72 0.43 -38.74
C PRO A 42 10.50 1.74 -37.99
N LEU A 43 10.96 2.85 -38.60
CA LEU A 43 10.82 4.21 -38.06
C LEU A 43 9.36 4.55 -37.73
N LEU A 44 9.11 5.01 -36.50
CA LEU A 44 7.82 5.53 -36.02
C LEU A 44 7.97 7.01 -35.64
N GLU A 45 7.04 7.85 -36.08
CA GLU A 45 7.07 9.31 -35.85
C GLU A 45 5.65 9.84 -35.59
N ASN A 46 5.55 11.07 -35.10
CA ASN A 46 4.30 11.80 -34.84
C ASN A 46 3.47 11.19 -33.69
N ASP A 47 3.98 11.29 -32.46
CA ASP A 47 3.31 10.77 -31.25
C ASP A 47 2.96 9.28 -31.38
N TYR A 48 3.98 8.47 -31.66
CA TYR A 48 3.77 7.04 -31.87
C TYR A 48 3.43 6.30 -30.57
N SER A 49 2.78 5.15 -30.70
CA SER A 49 2.57 4.18 -29.63
C SER A 49 2.70 2.76 -30.17
N SER A 50 3.50 1.93 -29.50
CA SER A 50 3.79 0.55 -29.89
C SER A 50 3.83 -0.35 -28.67
N THR A 51 2.89 -1.30 -28.58
CA THR A 51 2.63 -2.08 -27.37
C THR A 51 3.06 -3.53 -27.50
N LEU A 52 3.64 -4.08 -26.45
CA LEU A 52 3.76 -5.52 -26.16
C LEU A 52 2.82 -5.83 -24.99
N THR A 53 1.73 -6.55 -25.28
CA THR A 53 0.59 -6.74 -24.35
C THR A 53 0.41 -8.20 -23.97
N SER A 54 0.24 -8.48 -22.68
CA SER A 54 -0.01 -9.83 -22.18
C SER A 54 -1.40 -10.33 -22.58
N ASN A 55 -1.59 -11.64 -22.49
CA ASN A 55 -2.92 -12.21 -22.40
C ASN A 55 -3.61 -11.78 -21.08
N PRO A 56 -4.96 -11.82 -20.95
CA PRO A 56 -5.62 -11.61 -19.66
C PRO A 56 -5.03 -12.50 -18.57
N LEU A 57 -4.71 -11.86 -17.45
CA LEU A 57 -4.39 -12.48 -16.18
C LEU A 57 -5.63 -12.40 -15.29
N ASN A 58 -5.81 -13.39 -14.42
CA ASN A 58 -6.99 -13.48 -13.57
C ASN A 58 -6.62 -13.26 -12.10
N ALA A 59 -7.13 -12.19 -11.51
CA ALA A 59 -7.16 -11.98 -10.06
C ALA A 59 -8.61 -11.79 -9.56
N ASP A 60 -9.58 -12.34 -10.28
CA ASP A 60 -10.97 -12.43 -9.83
C ASP A 60 -11.04 -13.13 -8.47
N LEU A 61 -11.94 -12.64 -7.62
CA LEU A 61 -12.15 -13.09 -6.25
C LEU A 61 -10.96 -12.95 -5.30
N MET A 62 -9.80 -12.43 -5.75
CA MET A 62 -8.65 -12.16 -4.89
C MET A 62 -8.85 -10.82 -4.16
N THR A 63 -8.94 -10.86 -2.83
CA THR A 63 -9.18 -9.70 -1.96
C THR A 63 -8.08 -9.51 -0.92
N GLU A 64 -7.25 -10.53 -0.68
CA GLU A 64 -6.23 -10.52 0.36
C GLU A 64 -4.82 -10.40 -0.22
N GLY A 65 -3.98 -9.62 0.44
CA GLY A 65 -2.57 -9.43 0.09
C GLY A 65 -2.32 -8.28 -0.87
N ASP A 66 -1.10 -8.28 -1.41
CA ASP A 66 -0.62 -7.32 -2.39
C ASP A 66 -0.20 -8.06 -3.66
N LEU A 67 -0.61 -7.56 -4.82
CA LEU A 67 -0.24 -8.09 -6.12
C LEU A 67 0.88 -7.24 -6.72
N TRP A 68 2.03 -7.87 -6.92
CA TRP A 68 3.24 -7.24 -7.45
C TRP A 68 3.41 -7.50 -8.93
N PHE A 69 3.88 -6.49 -9.64
CA PHE A 69 4.32 -6.55 -11.03
C PHE A 69 5.80 -6.17 -11.08
N ASP A 70 6.63 -7.19 -11.25
CA ASP A 70 8.07 -7.06 -11.30
C ASP A 70 8.56 -7.29 -12.72
N PHE A 71 9.56 -6.51 -13.13
CA PHE A 71 10.16 -6.62 -14.46
C PHE A 71 11.48 -5.86 -14.53
N ASP A 72 12.36 -6.31 -15.43
CA ASP A 72 13.61 -5.64 -15.72
C ASP A 72 13.50 -4.82 -17.00
N VAL A 73 14.10 -3.62 -16.99
CA VAL A 73 14.19 -2.74 -18.16
C VAL A 73 15.64 -2.35 -18.42
N LYS A 74 16.01 -2.28 -19.71
CA LYS A 74 17.27 -1.70 -20.18
C LYS A 74 17.00 -0.80 -21.40
N LEU A 75 17.80 0.26 -21.55
CA LEU A 75 17.74 1.17 -22.70
C LEU A 75 19.10 1.31 -23.36
N ASP A 76 19.15 1.03 -24.66
CA ASP A 76 20.19 1.54 -25.54
C ASP A 76 19.66 2.79 -26.26
N ASP A 77 20.20 3.94 -25.87
CA ASP A 77 19.75 5.25 -26.33
C ASP A 77 20.60 5.74 -27.52
N ARG A 78 20.00 6.53 -28.41
CA ARG A 78 20.73 7.20 -29.50
C ARG A 78 20.89 8.68 -29.22
N ASN A 79 19.80 9.35 -28.88
CA ASN A 79 19.75 10.77 -28.61
C ASN A 79 18.91 10.99 -27.34
N SER A 80 19.52 11.57 -26.31
CA SER A 80 18.87 11.75 -25.02
C SER A 80 17.94 12.96 -25.03
N THR A 81 16.76 12.82 -25.63
CA THR A 81 15.76 13.89 -25.81
C THR A 81 14.80 13.99 -24.61
N GLY A 82 14.59 12.89 -23.88
CA GLY A 82 13.56 12.76 -22.85
C GLY A 82 12.13 12.70 -23.39
N LEU A 83 11.94 12.51 -24.71
CA LEU A 83 10.63 12.49 -25.37
C LEU A 83 10.17 11.08 -25.74
N GLU A 84 11.08 10.11 -25.78
CA GLU A 84 10.79 8.71 -26.06
C GLU A 84 10.72 7.98 -24.73
N MET A 85 9.56 7.38 -24.47
CA MET A 85 9.24 6.74 -23.21
C MET A 85 8.87 5.28 -23.41
N LEU A 86 9.17 4.45 -22.42
CA LEU A 86 8.60 3.14 -22.23
C LEU A 86 7.69 3.20 -21.01
N ASN A 87 6.40 2.99 -21.20
CA ASN A 87 5.43 2.91 -20.11
C ASN A 87 5.13 1.45 -19.79
N ALA A 88 5.17 1.08 -18.51
CA ALA A 88 4.54 -0.13 -18.01
C ALA A 88 3.11 0.22 -17.60
N GLU A 89 2.13 -0.54 -18.06
CA GLU A 89 0.72 -0.19 -17.91
C GLU A 89 -0.12 -1.41 -17.51
N VAL A 90 -1.17 -1.18 -16.73
CA VAL A 90 -2.13 -2.19 -16.27
C VAL A 90 -3.53 -1.84 -16.76
N TYR A 91 -4.22 -2.82 -17.34
CA TYR A 91 -5.62 -2.72 -17.74
C TYR A 91 -6.51 -3.34 -16.69
N ASN A 92 -7.38 -2.56 -16.06
CA ASN A 92 -8.30 -3.04 -15.01
C ASN A 92 -9.62 -3.64 -15.56
N GLY A 93 -9.69 -3.92 -16.87
CA GLY A 93 -10.93 -4.33 -17.54
C GLY A 93 -11.71 -3.18 -18.18
N SER A 94 -11.38 -1.92 -17.88
CA SER A 94 -12.00 -0.73 -18.47
C SER A 94 -10.99 0.25 -19.07
N THR A 95 -9.96 0.61 -18.32
CA THR A 95 -8.96 1.62 -18.69
C THR A 95 -7.54 1.12 -18.48
N TRP A 96 -6.60 1.63 -19.28
CA TRP A 96 -5.17 1.44 -19.07
C TRP A 96 -4.65 2.53 -18.15
N SER A 97 -3.96 2.12 -17.08
CA SER A 97 -3.27 3.00 -16.15
C SER A 97 -1.76 2.80 -16.30
N VAL A 98 -1.00 3.89 -16.39
CA VAL A 98 0.47 3.83 -16.36
C VAL A 98 0.91 3.63 -14.92
N VAL A 99 1.73 2.60 -14.68
CA VAL A 99 2.23 2.23 -13.35
C VAL A 99 3.75 2.41 -13.22
N ALA A 100 4.46 2.58 -14.34
CA ALA A 100 5.85 3.05 -14.37
C ALA A 100 6.17 3.68 -15.74
N THR A 101 7.10 4.64 -15.75
CA THR A 101 7.54 5.35 -16.97
C THR A 101 9.06 5.48 -16.98
N PHE A 102 9.68 5.13 -18.11
CA PHE A 102 11.12 5.28 -18.35
C PHE A 102 11.33 6.19 -19.57
N ALA A 103 12.11 7.26 -19.43
CA ALA A 103 12.40 8.19 -20.53
C ALA A 103 13.82 8.02 -21.06
N ASN A 104 14.04 8.32 -22.33
CA ASN A 104 15.36 8.30 -22.98
C ASN A 104 16.25 9.49 -22.56
N ASN A 105 16.66 9.54 -21.29
CA ASN A 105 17.60 10.52 -20.76
C ASN A 105 19.07 10.05 -20.81
N GLY A 106 19.38 9.14 -21.73
CA GLY A 106 20.65 8.42 -21.80
C GLY A 106 20.47 6.92 -21.62
N SER A 107 21.42 6.14 -22.14
CA SER A 107 21.40 4.67 -22.00
C SER A 107 21.58 4.27 -20.54
N PHE A 108 20.90 3.21 -20.13
CA PHE A 108 21.05 2.60 -18.82
C PHE A 108 21.00 1.07 -18.92
N ASP A 109 21.75 0.41 -18.04
CA ASP A 109 21.81 -1.05 -17.96
C ASP A 109 20.61 -1.59 -17.17
N TRP A 110 20.43 -2.91 -17.19
CA TRP A 110 19.29 -3.60 -16.55
C TRP A 110 18.96 -3.07 -15.15
N THR A 111 17.72 -2.63 -14.99
CA THR A 111 17.16 -2.12 -13.75
C THR A 111 15.89 -2.89 -13.42
N SER A 112 15.86 -3.49 -12.23
CA SER A 112 14.69 -4.19 -11.72
C SER A 112 13.68 -3.23 -11.12
N ASN A 113 12.41 -3.48 -11.43
CA ASN A 113 11.28 -2.69 -10.97
C ASN A 113 10.35 -3.60 -10.17
N HIS A 114 9.77 -3.05 -9.10
CA HIS A 114 8.85 -3.72 -8.21
C HIS A 114 7.67 -2.77 -8.00
N VAL A 115 6.52 -3.11 -8.58
CA VAL A 115 5.36 -2.20 -8.66
C VAL A 115 4.16 -2.87 -8.03
N ASP A 116 3.55 -2.20 -7.04
CA ASP A 116 2.25 -2.64 -6.50
C ASP A 116 1.15 -2.34 -7.51
N ILE A 117 0.46 -3.39 -7.96
CA ILE A 117 -0.66 -3.28 -8.90
C ILE A 117 -2.00 -3.71 -8.27
N SER A 118 -2.04 -3.91 -6.95
CA SER A 118 -3.22 -4.42 -6.24
C SER A 118 -4.47 -3.63 -6.58
N ALA A 119 -4.37 -2.30 -6.52
CA ALA A 119 -5.45 -1.37 -6.82
C ALA A 119 -6.01 -1.46 -8.26
N TYR A 120 -5.22 -1.94 -9.22
CA TYR A 120 -5.61 -1.99 -10.63
C TYR A 120 -6.06 -3.39 -11.07
N ALA A 121 -5.68 -4.43 -10.33
CA ALA A 121 -5.75 -5.81 -10.78
C ALA A 121 -6.57 -6.71 -9.85
N MET A 122 -6.57 -6.47 -8.53
CA MET A 122 -7.34 -7.30 -7.61
C MET A 122 -8.84 -7.25 -7.92
N THR A 123 -9.51 -8.35 -7.58
CA THR A 123 -10.93 -8.63 -7.84
C THR A 123 -11.36 -8.58 -9.30
N ASN A 124 -10.41 -8.57 -10.24
CA ASN A 124 -10.69 -8.39 -11.66
C ASN A 124 -9.81 -9.28 -12.55
N ALA A 125 -10.27 -9.51 -13.79
CA ALA A 125 -9.39 -9.91 -14.88
C ALA A 125 -8.65 -8.67 -15.40
N PHE A 126 -7.33 -8.74 -15.51
CA PHE A 126 -6.48 -7.61 -15.88
C PHE A 126 -5.49 -7.99 -16.99
N ARG A 127 -4.82 -7.00 -17.57
CA ARG A 127 -3.68 -7.21 -18.47
C ARG A 127 -2.55 -6.30 -18.08
N ILE A 128 -1.33 -6.69 -18.43
CA ILE A 128 -0.16 -5.83 -18.36
C ILE A 128 0.36 -5.57 -19.77
N ARG A 129 0.99 -4.42 -19.99
CA ARG A 129 1.70 -4.14 -21.24
C ARG A 129 2.88 -3.22 -21.04
N PHE A 130 3.80 -3.30 -22.00
CA PHE A 130 4.85 -2.32 -22.22
C PHE A 130 4.53 -1.52 -23.46
N ASN A 131 4.47 -0.19 -23.34
CA ASN A 131 4.07 0.72 -24.40
C ASN A 131 5.20 1.69 -24.69
N ALA A 132 5.91 1.48 -25.80
CA ALA A 132 6.89 2.42 -26.29
C ALA A 132 6.15 3.58 -26.99
N VAL A 133 6.31 4.79 -26.46
CA VAL A 133 5.67 6.01 -26.96
C VAL A 133 6.72 7.10 -27.19
N GLY A 134 6.44 8.05 -28.08
CA GLY A 134 7.36 9.18 -28.27
C GLY A 134 7.14 9.94 -29.57
N MET A 135 8.04 10.88 -29.84
CA MET A 135 7.96 11.73 -31.03
C MET A 135 8.64 11.09 -32.24
N ASN A 136 9.79 10.46 -32.03
CA ASN A 136 10.60 9.86 -33.07
C ASN A 136 11.37 8.63 -32.55
N SER A 137 11.00 7.43 -32.99
CA SER A 137 11.65 6.20 -32.53
C SER A 137 13.13 6.16 -32.89
N PHE A 138 13.60 6.96 -33.85
CA PHE A 138 15.01 7.08 -34.20
C PHE A 138 15.86 7.64 -33.05
N ASP A 139 15.28 8.31 -32.06
CA ASP A 139 16.04 8.83 -30.92
C ASP A 139 16.41 7.74 -29.91
N VAL A 140 15.82 6.54 -30.01
CA VAL A 140 16.26 5.34 -29.28
C VAL A 140 16.92 4.35 -30.23
N VAL A 141 17.79 3.47 -29.70
CA VAL A 141 18.21 2.27 -30.43
C VAL A 141 17.23 1.15 -30.09
N SER A 142 17.15 0.79 -28.81
CA SER A 142 16.31 -0.31 -28.36
C SER A 142 15.91 -0.18 -26.89
N TRP A 143 14.65 -0.47 -26.60
CA TRP A 143 14.18 -0.79 -25.25
C TRP A 143 14.16 -2.29 -25.07
N PHE A 144 14.65 -2.78 -23.94
CA PHE A 144 14.64 -4.19 -23.59
C PHE A 144 13.82 -4.42 -22.32
N VAL A 145 13.05 -5.50 -22.32
CA VAL A 145 12.22 -5.93 -21.18
C VAL A 145 12.43 -7.40 -20.92
N ASP A 146 12.63 -7.77 -19.65
CA ASP A 146 12.91 -9.15 -19.24
C ASP A 146 12.36 -9.46 -17.84
N ASN A 147 12.41 -10.73 -17.43
CA ASN A 147 12.08 -11.22 -16.09
C ASN A 147 10.73 -10.74 -15.54
N ILE A 148 9.71 -10.74 -16.39
CA ILE A 148 8.38 -10.24 -16.01
C ILE A 148 7.72 -11.23 -15.07
N SER A 149 7.40 -10.79 -13.85
CA SER A 149 6.72 -11.59 -12.84
C SER A 149 5.48 -10.88 -12.34
N VAL A 150 4.38 -11.61 -12.18
CA VAL A 150 3.20 -11.13 -11.45
C VAL A 150 2.85 -12.12 -10.36
N TYR A 151 2.93 -11.69 -9.10
CA TYR A 151 2.73 -12.59 -7.97
C TYR A 151 2.08 -11.87 -6.80
N ARG A 152 1.39 -12.65 -5.97
CA ARG A 152 0.77 -12.15 -4.75
C ARG A 152 1.66 -12.44 -3.57
N THR A 153 1.77 -11.50 -2.65
CA THR A 153 2.29 -11.71 -1.29
C THR A 153 1.25 -11.29 -0.29
N CYS A 154 1.39 -11.75 0.95
CA CYS A 154 0.57 -11.26 2.06
C CYS A 154 1.47 -10.88 3.21
N GLN A 155 1.07 -9.83 3.93
CA GLN A 155 1.87 -9.30 5.02
C GLN A 155 2.05 -10.39 6.10
N SER A 156 3.30 -10.57 6.51
CA SER A 156 3.70 -11.57 7.50
C SER A 156 3.75 -10.99 8.91
N ILE A 157 3.90 -11.88 9.88
CA ILE A 157 4.21 -11.53 11.27
C ILE A 157 5.59 -10.89 11.37
N SER A 158 5.79 -10.12 12.43
CA SER A 158 7.09 -9.52 12.77
C SER A 158 7.53 -9.94 14.16
N ASP A 159 8.81 -9.68 14.47
CA ASP A 159 9.40 -9.93 15.79
C ASP A 159 9.23 -11.36 16.32
N LEU A 160 9.42 -12.36 15.45
CA LEU A 160 9.34 -13.76 15.89
C LEU A 160 10.45 -14.07 16.89
N THR A 161 10.08 -14.57 18.07
CA THR A 161 11.02 -15.12 19.06
C THR A 161 10.57 -16.47 19.54
N GLY A 162 11.53 -17.32 19.89
CA GLY A 162 11.32 -18.62 20.52
C GLY A 162 12.31 -18.80 21.66
N ARG A 163 11.83 -19.31 22.80
CA ARG A 163 12.66 -19.61 23.97
C ARG A 163 12.06 -20.72 24.80
N GLU A 164 12.85 -21.33 25.66
CA GLU A 164 12.36 -22.26 26.67
C GLU A 164 11.42 -21.52 27.64
N TYR A 165 10.25 -22.11 27.89
CA TYR A 165 9.32 -21.65 28.91
C TYR A 165 9.63 -22.31 30.26
N ASN A 166 9.84 -23.62 30.21
CA ASN A 166 10.33 -24.44 31.31
C ASN A 166 11.19 -25.58 30.75
N LEU A 167 11.47 -26.61 31.55
CA LEU A 167 12.33 -27.74 31.16
C LEU A 167 11.84 -28.49 29.91
N GLU A 168 10.54 -28.52 29.66
CA GLU A 168 9.92 -29.37 28.65
C GLU A 168 9.07 -28.59 27.64
N ASP A 169 8.90 -27.27 27.81
CA ASP A 169 8.00 -26.46 26.99
C ASP A 169 8.72 -25.30 26.29
N VAL A 170 8.28 -24.96 25.08
CA VAL A 170 8.81 -23.83 24.29
C VAL A 170 7.76 -22.73 24.15
N LEU A 171 8.14 -21.48 24.43
CA LEU A 171 7.34 -20.28 24.23
C LEU A 171 7.74 -19.57 22.94
N LEU A 172 6.79 -19.37 22.04
CA LEU A 172 6.91 -18.49 20.88
C LEU A 172 6.18 -17.17 21.11
N THR A 173 6.71 -16.08 20.59
CA THR A 173 6.02 -14.78 20.54
C THR A 173 6.22 -14.11 19.18
N TRP A 174 5.23 -13.36 18.71
CA TRP A 174 5.32 -12.55 17.51
C TRP A 174 4.34 -11.38 17.57
N ASN A 175 4.52 -10.41 16.67
CA ASN A 175 3.54 -9.36 16.42
C ASN A 175 2.77 -9.66 15.14
N ALA A 176 1.44 -9.46 15.19
CA ALA A 176 0.60 -9.48 14.01
C ALA A 176 1.00 -8.36 13.04
N PRO A 177 0.76 -8.54 11.74
CA PRO A 177 0.89 -7.44 10.81
C PRO A 177 -0.05 -6.29 11.20
N VAL A 178 0.53 -5.09 11.34
CA VAL A 178 -0.25 -3.86 11.42
C VAL A 178 -0.42 -3.40 9.98
N GLU A 179 -1.65 -3.39 9.48
CA GLU A 179 -1.95 -2.72 8.21
C GLU A 179 -1.73 -1.22 8.40
N PRO A 180 -0.85 -0.57 7.62
CA PRO A 180 -0.87 0.87 7.52
C PRO A 180 -2.16 1.28 6.79
N VAL A 181 -3.26 1.38 7.54
CA VAL A 181 -4.50 1.92 7.02
C VAL A 181 -4.34 3.42 6.92
N VAL A 182 -4.13 3.91 5.70
CA VAL A 182 -4.35 5.31 5.39
C VAL A 182 -5.85 5.56 5.55
N ALA A 183 -6.24 6.56 6.33
CA ALA A 183 -7.64 6.93 6.55
C ALA A 183 -7.72 8.40 6.96
N ASP A 184 -7.44 9.28 6.00
CA ASP A 184 -7.28 10.71 6.27
C ASP A 184 -8.21 11.57 5.44
N TRP A 185 -8.51 12.75 5.98
CA TRP A 185 -9.12 13.84 5.22
C TRP A 185 -8.03 14.78 4.71
N LEU A 186 -7.96 14.96 3.41
CA LEU A 186 -7.15 15.96 2.74
C LEU A 186 -7.96 17.24 2.51
N TYR A 187 -7.51 18.36 3.05
CA TYR A 187 -8.18 19.66 2.97
C TYR A 187 -7.27 20.83 3.35
N TYR A 188 -7.70 22.05 3.06
CA TYR A 188 -7.01 23.29 3.45
C TYR A 188 -7.87 24.24 4.29
N ASP A 189 -9.15 23.94 4.48
CA ASP A 189 -10.10 24.79 5.19
C ASP A 189 -10.09 24.60 6.72
N ASP A 190 -10.70 25.53 7.44
CA ASP A 190 -10.85 25.52 8.90
C ASP A 190 -12.31 25.38 9.36
N ALA A 191 -13.20 24.96 8.44
CA ALA A 191 -14.65 24.89 8.61
C ALA A 191 -15.37 26.23 8.90
N THR A 192 -14.68 27.37 8.83
CA THR A 192 -15.34 28.67 8.95
C THR A 192 -15.95 29.07 7.61
N ILE A 193 -17.10 29.74 7.58
CA ILE A 193 -17.80 30.16 6.35
C ILE A 193 -17.92 31.69 6.31
N GLU A 194 -17.61 32.29 5.16
CA GLU A 194 -17.84 33.72 4.90
C GLU A 194 -18.58 33.99 3.60
N TYR A 195 -18.17 33.31 2.52
CA TYR A 195 -18.73 33.50 1.18
C TYR A 195 -19.23 32.18 0.59
N VAL A 196 -20.03 32.29 -0.46
CA VAL A 196 -20.48 31.17 -1.30
C VAL A 196 -20.32 31.55 -2.76
N TRP A 197 -19.96 30.60 -3.61
CA TRP A 197 -19.75 30.86 -5.04
C TRP A 197 -21.01 30.66 -5.86
N GLY A 198 -21.34 31.58 -6.77
CA GLY A 198 -22.55 31.49 -7.59
C GLY A 198 -22.74 32.69 -8.50
N SER A 199 -23.93 32.80 -9.10
CA SER A 199 -24.23 33.88 -10.05
C SER A 199 -25.70 34.28 -10.05
N THR A 200 -25.96 35.52 -10.45
CA THR A 200 -27.31 36.03 -10.74
C THR A 200 -27.84 35.58 -12.11
N ALA A 201 -27.04 34.84 -12.88
CA ALA A 201 -27.43 34.16 -14.10
C ALA A 201 -27.22 32.65 -13.93
N ALA A 202 -27.75 31.83 -14.83
CA ALA A 202 -27.44 30.40 -14.83
C ALA A 202 -25.92 30.20 -14.98
N TRP A 203 -25.36 29.27 -14.21
CA TRP A 203 -23.93 29.13 -14.05
C TRP A 203 -23.53 27.67 -13.86
N SER A 204 -22.27 27.36 -14.17
CA SER A 204 -21.59 26.11 -13.86
C SER A 204 -20.12 26.42 -13.64
N SER A 205 -19.53 25.86 -12.58
CA SER A 205 -18.12 26.06 -12.23
C SER A 205 -17.57 24.76 -11.65
N ASP A 206 -16.38 24.39 -12.11
CA ASP A 206 -15.54 23.45 -11.38
C ASP A 206 -14.77 24.22 -10.28
N VAL A 207 -14.66 23.63 -9.11
CA VAL A 207 -13.79 24.10 -8.02
C VAL A 207 -12.97 22.93 -7.50
N ALA A 208 -11.75 23.18 -7.06
CA ALA A 208 -10.88 22.12 -6.58
C ALA A 208 -9.89 22.59 -5.52
N ILE A 209 -9.38 21.62 -4.77
CA ILE A 209 -8.16 21.71 -3.97
C ILE A 209 -7.10 20.77 -4.55
N ARG A 210 -5.83 21.14 -4.44
CA ARG A 210 -4.70 20.47 -5.07
C ARG A 210 -3.68 19.98 -4.05
N PHE A 211 -3.11 18.80 -4.28
CA PHE A 211 -2.03 18.23 -3.50
C PHE A 211 -0.85 17.91 -4.41
N GLU A 212 0.33 18.41 -4.02
CA GLU A 212 1.58 18.14 -4.72
C GLU A 212 2.08 16.72 -4.39
N PRO A 213 2.88 16.07 -5.26
CA PRO A 213 3.44 14.75 -5.00
C PRO A 213 4.18 14.65 -3.65
N SER A 214 4.87 15.72 -3.24
CA SER A 214 5.57 15.77 -1.94
C SER A 214 4.64 15.70 -0.72
N GLN A 215 3.35 16.01 -0.89
CA GLN A 215 2.33 15.90 0.15
C GLN A 215 1.64 14.52 0.14
N LEU A 216 1.87 13.71 -0.90
CA LEU A 216 1.20 12.43 -1.15
C LEU A 216 2.11 11.21 -0.89
N VAL A 217 3.31 11.43 -0.34
CA VAL A 217 4.31 10.38 -0.12
C VAL A 217 3.80 9.20 0.73
N ASP A 218 2.96 9.49 1.72
CA ASP A 218 2.39 8.49 2.64
C ASP A 218 1.06 7.89 2.14
N TYR A 219 0.62 8.28 0.94
CA TYR A 219 -0.68 7.92 0.35
C TYR A 219 -0.55 6.94 -0.83
N ALA A 220 0.57 6.21 -0.93
CA ALA A 220 0.77 5.19 -1.95
C ALA A 220 -0.36 4.14 -1.88
N GLY A 221 -0.97 3.81 -3.03
CA GLY A 221 -2.07 2.86 -3.12
C GLY A 221 -3.41 3.34 -2.55
N ALA A 222 -3.50 4.57 -2.04
CA ALA A 222 -4.76 5.11 -1.54
C ALA A 222 -5.70 5.52 -2.68
N ALA A 223 -7.00 5.59 -2.37
CA ALA A 223 -8.03 6.10 -3.25
C ALA A 223 -8.85 7.17 -2.54
N VAL A 224 -9.37 8.15 -3.31
CA VAL A 224 -10.42 9.03 -2.80
C VAL A 224 -11.73 8.25 -2.79
N THR A 225 -12.37 8.10 -1.63
CA THR A 225 -13.61 7.32 -1.49
C THR A 225 -14.79 8.16 -1.03
N LYS A 226 -14.52 9.33 -0.46
CA LYS A 226 -15.54 10.31 -0.09
C LYS A 226 -15.07 11.71 -0.38
N ILE A 227 -16.03 12.60 -0.54
CA ILE A 227 -15.80 14.04 -0.45
C ILE A 227 -16.69 14.63 0.64
N SER A 228 -16.25 15.71 1.25
CA SER A 228 -17.09 16.53 2.12
C SER A 228 -17.10 17.94 1.56
N VAL A 229 -18.29 18.44 1.21
CA VAL A 229 -18.43 19.75 0.57
C VAL A 229 -19.53 20.56 1.22
N PHE A 230 -19.24 21.82 1.55
CA PHE A 230 -20.25 22.76 2.03
C PHE A 230 -21.07 23.29 0.87
N ILE A 231 -22.40 23.16 0.92
CA ILE A 231 -23.31 23.63 -0.14
C ILE A 231 -24.34 24.61 0.43
N ASP A 232 -24.47 25.77 -0.20
CA ASP A 232 -25.50 26.77 0.15
C ASP A 232 -26.92 26.26 -0.11
N SER A 233 -27.84 26.58 0.81
CA SER A 233 -29.23 26.11 0.76
C SER A 233 -29.99 26.52 -0.50
N ARG A 234 -29.54 27.55 -1.23
CA ARG A 234 -30.15 27.99 -2.49
C ARG A 234 -29.81 27.09 -3.68
N LEU A 235 -28.79 26.22 -3.59
CA LEU A 235 -28.55 25.20 -4.63
C LEU A 235 -29.40 23.94 -4.42
N VAL A 236 -29.69 23.61 -3.17
CA VAL A 236 -30.27 22.31 -2.80
C VAL A 236 -31.65 22.13 -3.44
N GLY A 237 -31.80 21.05 -4.20
CA GLY A 237 -33.04 20.68 -4.89
C GLY A 237 -33.32 21.44 -6.20
N VAL A 238 -32.46 22.37 -6.61
CA VAL A 238 -32.62 23.14 -7.87
C VAL A 238 -31.38 23.14 -8.77
N GLY A 239 -30.19 22.92 -8.20
CA GLY A 239 -28.94 22.77 -8.93
C GLY A 239 -28.43 21.33 -8.96
N THR A 240 -27.24 21.15 -9.54
CA THR A 240 -26.52 19.88 -9.62
C THR A 240 -25.14 19.98 -9.00
N VAL A 241 -24.67 18.87 -8.43
CA VAL A 241 -23.34 18.72 -7.87
C VAL A 241 -22.73 17.42 -8.41
N SER A 242 -21.57 17.52 -9.05
CA SER A 242 -20.82 16.36 -9.54
C SER A 242 -19.45 16.32 -8.88
N ALA A 243 -19.11 15.20 -8.24
CA ALA A 243 -17.77 14.97 -7.71
C ALA A 243 -16.79 14.73 -8.86
N LYS A 244 -15.60 15.32 -8.80
CA LYS A 244 -14.57 15.17 -9.83
C LYS A 244 -13.19 15.05 -9.21
N ILE A 245 -12.39 14.10 -9.71
CA ILE A 245 -11.00 13.90 -9.30
C ILE A 245 -10.12 13.97 -10.56
N TRP A 246 -9.07 14.78 -10.51
CA TRP A 246 -8.08 14.89 -11.59
C TRP A 246 -6.67 14.55 -11.11
N GLN A 247 -5.84 14.22 -12.08
CA GLN A 247 -4.44 13.85 -11.92
C GLN A 247 -3.54 14.58 -12.92
N GLY A 248 -2.30 14.84 -12.48
CA GLY A 248 -1.23 15.41 -13.30
C GLY A 248 -1.26 16.93 -13.34
N ALA A 249 -0.19 17.50 -13.89
CA ALA A 249 0.05 18.95 -13.88
C ALA A 249 -1.16 19.74 -14.40
N ASN A 250 -1.64 20.70 -13.61
CA ASN A 250 -2.82 21.53 -13.93
C ASN A 250 -4.10 20.72 -14.21
N ALA A 251 -4.31 19.61 -13.48
CA ALA A 251 -5.46 18.72 -13.65
C ALA A 251 -5.62 18.22 -15.10
N SER A 252 -4.49 17.86 -15.74
CA SER A 252 -4.43 17.42 -17.13
C SER A 252 -5.30 16.20 -17.47
N THR A 253 -5.55 15.32 -16.49
CA THR A 253 -6.29 14.07 -16.67
C THR A 253 -7.45 14.00 -15.68
N LEU A 254 -8.69 13.90 -16.16
CA LEU A 254 -9.85 13.59 -15.31
C LEU A 254 -9.92 12.08 -15.10
N ILE A 255 -9.81 11.63 -13.85
CA ILE A 255 -9.78 10.20 -13.49
C ILE A 255 -11.09 9.73 -12.86
N TYR A 256 -11.94 10.65 -12.39
CA TYR A 256 -13.23 10.32 -11.81
C TYR A 256 -14.26 11.44 -12.03
N GLU A 257 -15.49 11.06 -12.37
CA GLU A 257 -16.64 11.96 -12.37
C GLU A 257 -17.92 11.22 -11.99
N GLU A 258 -18.68 11.74 -11.03
CA GLU A 258 -19.96 11.19 -10.59
C GLU A 258 -20.97 12.29 -10.30
N ASP A 259 -22.22 12.14 -10.75
CA ASP A 259 -23.33 12.96 -10.28
C ASP A 259 -23.73 12.55 -8.86
N VAL A 260 -23.44 13.42 -7.89
CA VAL A 260 -23.68 13.18 -6.46
C VAL A 260 -24.82 14.05 -5.93
N THR A 261 -25.60 14.68 -6.82
CA THR A 261 -26.66 15.64 -6.47
C THR A 261 -27.66 15.04 -5.48
N SER A 262 -27.99 13.74 -5.59
CA SER A 262 -28.93 13.07 -4.68
C SER A 262 -28.40 12.89 -3.26
N GLN A 263 -27.08 12.97 -3.04
CA GLN A 263 -26.45 12.89 -1.72
C GLN A 263 -26.38 14.26 -1.03
N ILE A 264 -26.63 15.35 -1.76
CA ILE A 264 -26.65 16.71 -1.23
C ILE A 264 -28.05 16.99 -0.66
N VAL A 265 -28.19 16.79 0.65
CA VAL A 265 -29.49 16.86 1.35
C VAL A 265 -29.55 17.96 2.41
N ILE A 266 -28.40 18.53 2.78
CA ILE A 266 -28.28 19.60 3.78
C ILE A 266 -27.80 20.87 3.07
N GLY A 267 -28.52 21.97 3.28
CA GLY A 267 -28.12 23.30 2.82
C GLY A 267 -27.49 24.10 3.94
N ASP A 268 -26.57 25.00 3.59
CA ASP A 268 -25.75 25.80 4.50
C ASP A 268 -24.92 24.96 5.49
N ASP A 269 -24.50 23.78 5.04
CA ASP A 269 -23.67 22.85 5.82
C ASP A 269 -22.84 21.93 4.91
N PHE A 270 -21.88 21.22 5.51
CA PHE A 270 -21.14 20.13 4.87
C PHE A 270 -22.05 18.94 4.59
N ASN A 271 -21.93 18.40 3.38
CA ASN A 271 -22.49 17.12 3.00
C ASN A 271 -21.33 16.14 2.79
N GLU A 272 -21.31 15.04 3.54
CA GLU A 272 -20.41 13.91 3.27
C GLU A 272 -21.04 13.03 2.19
N VAL A 273 -20.31 12.89 1.09
CA VAL A 273 -20.71 12.17 -0.11
C VAL A 273 -19.81 10.96 -0.24
N THR A 274 -20.39 9.77 -0.32
CA THR A 274 -19.64 8.54 -0.61
C THR A 274 -19.62 8.34 -2.12
N LEU A 275 -18.43 8.13 -2.68
CA LEU A 275 -18.28 7.86 -4.11
C LEU A 275 -18.77 6.45 -4.42
N ALA A 276 -19.43 6.27 -5.57
CA ALA A 276 -19.94 4.97 -5.99
C ALA A 276 -18.82 3.94 -6.26
N SER A 277 -17.63 4.43 -6.63
CA SER A 277 -16.41 3.63 -6.74
C SER A 277 -15.19 4.41 -6.26
N PRO A 278 -14.17 3.75 -5.68
CA PRO A 278 -12.95 4.43 -5.26
C PRO A 278 -12.24 5.10 -6.45
N ALA A 279 -11.92 6.39 -6.32
CA ALA A 279 -11.14 7.12 -7.31
C ALA A 279 -9.64 6.96 -7.02
N MET A 280 -9.04 5.96 -7.67
CA MET A 280 -7.61 5.67 -7.60
C MET A 280 -6.77 6.80 -8.16
N PHE A 281 -5.64 7.11 -7.50
CA PHE A 281 -4.69 8.11 -7.99
C PHE A 281 -3.24 7.63 -7.84
N ASP A 282 -2.38 7.99 -8.79
CA ASP A 282 -0.92 7.91 -8.66
C ASP A 282 -0.39 9.00 -7.70
N ASN A 283 0.19 8.61 -6.57
CA ASN A 283 0.70 9.52 -5.56
C ASN A 283 1.99 10.25 -5.96
N THR A 284 2.60 9.90 -7.10
CA THR A 284 3.76 10.59 -7.67
C THR A 284 3.37 11.80 -8.55
N GLN A 285 2.08 12.01 -8.78
CA GLN A 285 1.52 13.11 -9.57
C GLN A 285 0.68 14.06 -8.71
N GLU A 286 0.38 15.25 -9.25
CA GLU A 286 -0.59 16.15 -8.59
C GLU A 286 -1.96 15.46 -8.47
N LEU A 287 -2.58 15.55 -7.30
CA LEU A 287 -3.96 15.11 -7.06
C LEU A 287 -4.85 16.34 -6.90
N TRP A 288 -5.96 16.37 -7.63
CA TRP A 288 -6.95 17.44 -7.56
C TRP A 288 -8.29 16.86 -7.16
N ILE A 289 -8.83 17.35 -6.05
CA ILE A 289 -10.13 16.93 -5.52
C ILE A 289 -11.09 18.09 -5.68
N GLY A 290 -12.18 17.90 -6.42
CA GLY A 290 -13.09 18.97 -6.77
C GLY A 290 -14.54 18.55 -6.94
N VAL A 291 -15.36 19.56 -7.20
CA VAL A 291 -16.75 19.39 -7.60
C VAL A 291 -17.08 20.33 -8.74
N ASN A 292 -17.91 19.87 -9.68
CA ASN A 292 -18.69 20.77 -10.52
C ASN A 292 -19.98 21.13 -9.78
N THR A 293 -20.29 22.42 -9.70
CA THR A 293 -21.60 22.88 -9.27
C THR A 293 -22.25 23.69 -10.38
N ALA A 294 -23.52 23.44 -10.64
CA ALA A 294 -24.30 24.17 -11.62
C ALA A 294 -25.68 24.49 -11.09
N GLY A 295 -26.20 25.67 -11.44
CA GLY A 295 -27.49 26.12 -10.94
C GLY A 295 -28.15 27.17 -11.83
N PRO A 296 -29.47 27.37 -11.65
CA PRO A 296 -30.18 28.47 -12.29
C PRO A 296 -29.73 29.83 -11.73
N ALA A 297 -30.29 30.91 -12.26
CA ALA A 297 -30.04 32.26 -11.75
C ALA A 297 -30.36 32.38 -10.25
N ASP A 298 -29.56 33.18 -9.55
CA ASP A 298 -29.71 33.52 -8.13
C ASP A 298 -29.50 32.35 -7.16
N THR A 299 -28.76 31.32 -7.60
CA THR A 299 -28.27 30.24 -6.74
C THR A 299 -26.76 30.32 -6.55
N TYR A 300 -26.28 29.68 -5.49
CA TYR A 300 -24.89 29.67 -5.06
C TYR A 300 -24.59 28.25 -4.58
N GLY A 301 -23.40 27.72 -4.85
CA GLY A 301 -22.99 26.37 -4.52
C GLY A 301 -21.99 26.33 -3.39
N VAL A 302 -20.72 26.10 -3.73
CA VAL A 302 -19.69 25.73 -2.75
C VAL A 302 -19.35 26.90 -1.82
N GLY A 303 -19.21 26.58 -0.53
CA GLY A 303 -18.78 27.52 0.51
C GLY A 303 -17.29 27.88 0.42
N ILE A 304 -16.97 29.08 0.88
CA ILE A 304 -15.63 29.67 0.92
C ILE A 304 -15.34 30.13 2.35
N THR A 305 -14.13 29.86 2.81
CA THR A 305 -13.74 30.12 4.20
C THR A 305 -13.81 31.59 4.61
N THR A 306 -13.68 31.85 5.92
CA THR A 306 -13.20 33.17 6.37
C THR A 306 -11.71 33.37 6.05
N ASP A 307 -11.15 34.55 6.35
CA ASP A 307 -9.74 34.86 6.09
C ASP A 307 -8.81 33.92 6.84
N MET A 308 -8.06 33.10 6.08
CA MET A 308 -7.09 32.16 6.63
C MET A 308 -5.76 32.84 7.02
N GLY A 309 -5.64 34.16 6.83
CA GLY A 309 -4.46 34.96 7.17
C GLY A 309 -3.30 34.86 6.17
N SER A 310 -3.21 33.75 5.42
CA SER A 310 -2.22 33.55 4.36
C SER A 310 -2.84 32.87 3.16
N TRP A 311 -2.50 33.34 1.96
CA TRP A 311 -2.89 32.70 0.72
C TRP A 311 -2.18 31.36 0.52
N ASN A 312 -2.97 30.35 0.13
CA ASN A 312 -2.47 29.06 -0.31
C ASN A 312 -3.03 28.78 -1.72
N PRO A 313 -2.17 28.76 -2.77
CA PRO A 313 -2.61 28.57 -4.15
C PRO A 313 -3.20 27.19 -4.43
N ASN A 314 -3.02 26.23 -3.51
CA ASN A 314 -3.57 24.89 -3.63
C ASN A 314 -5.01 24.78 -3.13
N ALA A 315 -5.54 25.81 -2.48
CA ALA A 315 -6.79 25.73 -1.73
C ALA A 315 -7.98 26.42 -2.42
N ASP A 316 -7.73 27.16 -3.50
CA ASP A 316 -8.61 28.24 -3.95
C ASP A 316 -8.85 28.21 -5.48
N LEU A 317 -8.67 27.03 -6.08
CA LEU A 317 -8.68 26.81 -7.54
C LEU A 317 -10.10 26.68 -8.09
N MET A 318 -10.34 27.29 -9.24
CA MET A 318 -11.64 27.25 -9.93
C MET A 318 -11.50 27.28 -11.44
N ASN A 319 -12.49 26.75 -12.16
CA ASN A 319 -12.53 26.79 -13.61
C ASN A 319 -13.96 27.05 -14.11
N ASN A 320 -14.14 28.18 -14.80
CA ASN A 320 -15.39 28.63 -15.42
C ASN A 320 -15.43 28.36 -16.94
N GLY A 321 -14.66 27.38 -17.42
CA GLY A 321 -14.54 27.03 -18.85
C GLY A 321 -13.41 27.76 -19.59
N SER A 322 -12.56 28.53 -18.89
CA SER A 322 -11.43 29.26 -19.47
C SER A 322 -10.06 28.73 -19.04
N GLY A 323 -10.03 27.67 -18.22
CA GLY A 323 -8.84 27.16 -17.56
C GLY A 323 -8.91 27.33 -16.04
N TRP A 324 -7.92 26.79 -15.34
CA TRP A 324 -7.80 26.90 -13.89
C TRP A 324 -7.27 28.28 -13.49
N GLU A 325 -7.99 28.92 -12.57
CA GLU A 325 -7.74 30.25 -12.03
C GLU A 325 -7.89 30.20 -10.49
N HIS A 326 -7.56 31.29 -9.80
CA HIS A 326 -7.69 31.41 -8.35
C HIS A 326 -8.86 32.33 -7.98
N ILE A 327 -9.66 31.98 -6.96
CA ILE A 327 -10.71 32.90 -6.46
C ILE A 327 -10.14 34.22 -5.95
N GLN A 328 -8.86 34.25 -5.55
CA GLN A 328 -8.17 35.48 -5.19
C GLN A 328 -8.08 36.48 -6.34
N ASP A 329 -8.04 36.02 -7.60
CA ASP A 329 -8.03 36.89 -8.78
C ASP A 329 -9.35 37.67 -8.93
N TYR A 330 -10.40 37.20 -8.26
CA TYR A 330 -11.72 37.84 -8.17
C TYR A 330 -11.88 38.72 -6.92
N GLY A 331 -10.78 38.98 -6.19
CA GLY A 331 -10.77 39.85 -5.01
C GLY A 331 -11.13 39.16 -3.69
N ILE A 332 -11.21 37.83 -3.68
CA ILE A 332 -11.47 37.00 -2.49
C ILE A 332 -10.14 36.45 -1.96
N SER A 333 -9.33 37.32 -1.33
CA SER A 333 -7.95 36.99 -0.92
C SER A 333 -7.88 36.03 0.28
N ASN A 334 -6.83 35.21 0.37
CA ASN A 334 -6.53 34.35 1.52
C ASN A 334 -7.69 33.42 1.96
N ARG A 335 -8.49 32.94 1.01
CA ARG A 335 -9.59 32.01 1.28
C ARG A 335 -9.30 30.63 0.70
N ALA A 336 -10.01 29.63 1.21
CA ALA A 336 -10.03 28.28 0.66
C ALA A 336 -11.47 27.87 0.33
N TRP A 337 -11.61 26.85 -0.52
CA TRP A 337 -12.86 26.12 -0.66
C TRP A 337 -13.15 25.28 0.58
N LEU A 338 -14.41 25.29 1.05
CA LEU A 338 -14.91 24.36 2.05
C LEU A 338 -15.19 23.00 1.40
N LEU A 339 -14.10 22.32 1.05
CA LEU A 339 -14.07 21.07 0.31
C LEU A 339 -12.96 20.18 0.88
N ARG A 340 -13.26 18.90 1.04
CA ARG A 340 -12.34 17.89 1.58
C ARG A 340 -12.47 16.58 0.81
N GLY A 341 -11.38 15.84 0.69
CA GLY A 341 -11.39 14.47 0.17
C GLY A 341 -10.96 13.48 1.24
N PHE A 342 -11.69 12.39 1.41
CA PHE A 342 -11.28 11.29 2.27
C PHE A 342 -10.50 10.27 1.44
N VAL A 343 -9.25 10.07 1.81
CA VAL A 343 -8.33 9.10 1.19
C VAL A 343 -8.13 7.92 2.12
N THR A 344 -8.20 6.72 1.57
CA THR A 344 -7.96 5.52 2.35
C THR A 344 -7.33 4.42 1.52
N THR A 345 -6.65 3.48 2.17
CA THR A 345 -6.25 2.17 1.61
C THR A 345 -7.25 1.06 1.95
N ALA A 346 -8.21 1.33 2.85
CA ALA A 346 -9.28 0.40 3.23
C ALA A 346 -10.55 0.65 2.40
N TYR A 347 -10.49 0.33 1.11
CA TYR A 347 -11.63 0.50 0.20
C TYR A 347 -11.94 -0.78 -0.58
N GLN A 348 -13.22 -0.93 -0.90
CA GLN A 348 -13.73 -2.06 -1.66
C GLN A 348 -13.40 -1.87 -3.15
N GLY A 349 -12.65 -2.80 -3.73
CA GLY A 349 -12.57 -2.89 -5.18
C GLY A 349 -13.97 -3.08 -5.76
N VAL A 350 -14.34 -2.33 -6.79
CA VAL A 350 -15.56 -2.63 -7.53
C VAL A 350 -15.32 -3.91 -8.32
N VAL A 351 -16.06 -4.96 -8.00
CA VAL A 351 -16.08 -6.21 -8.74
C VAL A 351 -16.77 -5.97 -10.09
N LEU A 352 -16.00 -5.99 -11.18
CA LEU A 352 -16.53 -6.06 -12.54
C LEU A 352 -16.72 -7.52 -12.98
N GLY A 353 -17.45 -8.27 -12.17
CA GLY A 353 -18.24 -9.42 -12.59
C GLY A 353 -17.89 -10.78 -12.02
N SER A 354 -18.93 -11.47 -11.55
CA SER A 354 -18.84 -12.86 -11.11
C SER A 354 -18.67 -13.79 -12.31
N TYR A 355 -17.62 -14.61 -12.23
CA TYR A 355 -17.56 -15.86 -12.97
C TYR A 355 -18.43 -16.89 -12.26
N THR A 356 -19.50 -17.37 -12.91
CA THR A 356 -20.18 -18.58 -12.42
C THR A 356 -19.49 -19.79 -13.03
N ASP A 357 -18.51 -20.35 -12.33
CA ASP A 357 -18.07 -21.71 -12.66
C ASP A 357 -19.11 -22.70 -12.15
N ASN A 358 -19.65 -23.49 -13.08
CA ASN A 358 -20.53 -24.62 -12.80
C ASN A 358 -19.70 -25.91 -12.67
N THR A 359 -18.56 -25.83 -11.98
CA THR A 359 -17.75 -27.00 -11.69
C THR A 359 -17.36 -27.03 -10.21
N THR A 360 -17.71 -28.16 -9.60
CA THR A 360 -17.32 -28.58 -8.26
C THR A 360 -15.85 -28.28 -7.99
N LEU A 361 -15.59 -27.59 -6.87
CA LEU A 361 -14.28 -27.40 -6.23
C LEU A 361 -13.36 -28.60 -6.45
N ILE A 362 -12.30 -28.42 -7.24
CA ILE A 362 -11.13 -29.31 -7.25
C ILE A 362 -9.95 -28.48 -6.78
N GLY A 363 -9.36 -28.89 -5.66
CA GLY A 363 -8.17 -28.27 -5.09
C GLY A 363 -6.93 -28.46 -5.97
N GLY A 364 -5.97 -27.55 -5.79
CA GLY A 364 -4.68 -27.57 -6.46
C GLY A 364 -4.67 -26.67 -7.69
N GLY A 365 -3.93 -25.56 -7.60
CA GLY A 365 -3.87 -24.53 -8.63
C GLY A 365 -3.42 -25.05 -10.00
N GLN A 366 -4.12 -24.56 -11.03
CA GLN A 366 -3.54 -24.31 -12.35
C GLN A 366 -4.43 -23.32 -13.11
N LEU A 367 -3.88 -22.17 -13.50
CA LEU A 367 -4.54 -21.18 -14.34
C LEU A 367 -4.75 -21.78 -15.74
N THR A 368 -6.00 -21.85 -16.21
CA THR A 368 -6.33 -22.30 -17.57
C THR A 368 -7.14 -21.23 -18.29
N ALA A 369 -6.76 -20.90 -19.53
CA ALA A 369 -7.44 -19.89 -20.34
C ALA A 369 -8.71 -20.46 -21.01
N THR A 370 -9.86 -19.82 -20.82
CA THR A 370 -11.05 -20.04 -21.66
C THR A 370 -11.87 -18.76 -21.84
N SER A 371 -12.50 -18.63 -23.00
CA SER A 371 -13.31 -17.48 -23.43
C SER A 371 -14.78 -17.61 -23.00
N ALA A 372 -15.28 -16.71 -22.13
CA ALA A 372 -16.71 -16.49 -21.93
C ALA A 372 -16.99 -15.10 -21.32
N ASP A 373 -18.21 -14.58 -21.56
CA ASP A 373 -18.66 -13.20 -21.29
C ASP A 373 -18.86 -12.85 -19.80
N VAL A 374 -18.70 -11.56 -19.47
CA VAL A 374 -18.60 -10.96 -18.11
C VAL A 374 -19.96 -10.53 -17.54
N THR A 375 -20.21 -10.74 -16.23
CA THR A 375 -21.41 -10.24 -15.50
C THR A 375 -21.13 -9.68 -14.10
N ILE A 376 -21.36 -8.37 -13.86
CA ILE A 376 -21.10 -7.57 -12.62
C ILE A 376 -21.71 -8.16 -11.32
N SER A 377 -20.97 -8.19 -10.20
CA SER A 377 -21.50 -8.58 -8.86
C SER A 377 -20.69 -7.98 -7.69
N ASN A 378 -21.27 -7.08 -6.89
CA ASN A 378 -20.59 -6.45 -5.73
C ASN A 378 -20.37 -7.45 -4.58
N VAL A 379 -19.12 -7.60 -4.11
CA VAL A 379 -18.79 -8.28 -2.85
C VAL A 379 -17.91 -7.36 -1.99
N SER A 380 -18.18 -7.37 -0.69
CA SER A 380 -17.51 -6.61 0.36
C SER A 380 -16.40 -7.47 0.98
N SER A 381 -15.13 -7.09 0.88
CA SER A 381 -14.01 -7.69 1.61
C SER A 381 -13.63 -6.82 2.81
N ASP A 382 -14.05 -7.22 4.01
CA ASP A 382 -13.36 -6.79 5.22
C ASP A 382 -12.04 -7.57 5.26
N ARG A 383 -10.94 -6.92 4.89
CA ARG A 383 -9.60 -7.51 4.95
C ARG A 383 -9.28 -7.87 6.40
N ALA A 384 -9.35 -9.15 6.76
CA ALA A 384 -9.24 -9.59 8.15
C ALA A 384 -8.18 -10.68 8.29
N ILE A 385 -7.28 -10.47 9.25
CA ILE A 385 -6.41 -11.54 9.73
C ILE A 385 -7.30 -12.59 10.39
N SER A 386 -7.29 -13.80 9.85
CA SER A 386 -8.01 -14.97 10.40
C SER A 386 -7.21 -15.60 11.54
N GLY A 387 -5.88 -15.64 11.42
CA GLY A 387 -4.99 -16.17 12.45
C GLY A 387 -3.56 -16.36 11.98
N PHE A 388 -2.86 -17.28 12.65
CA PHE A 388 -1.46 -17.59 12.42
C PHE A 388 -1.27 -19.11 12.38
N ASN A 389 -0.51 -19.60 11.41
CA ASN A 389 -0.07 -20.99 11.40
C ASN A 389 1.33 -21.08 12.01
N VAL A 390 1.48 -22.01 12.95
CA VAL A 390 2.76 -22.37 13.57
C VAL A 390 3.20 -23.67 12.93
N TYR A 391 4.32 -23.62 12.20
CA TYR A 391 4.96 -24.79 11.63
C TYR A 391 6.14 -25.21 12.51
N ARG A 392 6.38 -26.51 12.60
CA ARG A 392 7.46 -27.07 13.42
C ARG A 392 8.23 -28.14 12.64
N ARG A 393 9.55 -28.15 12.83
CA ARG A 393 10.45 -29.22 12.38
C ARG A 393 11.28 -29.72 13.56
N THR A 394 11.62 -31.01 13.57
CA THR A 394 12.58 -31.64 14.50
C THR A 394 13.77 -32.23 13.75
N ASP A 395 14.78 -32.74 14.46
CA ASP A 395 15.94 -33.40 13.84
C ASP A 395 15.59 -34.61 12.95
N ASP A 396 14.45 -35.26 13.21
CA ASP A 396 14.04 -36.50 12.55
C ASP A 396 13.34 -36.27 11.19
N VAL A 397 12.96 -35.02 10.89
CA VAL A 397 12.23 -34.62 9.67
C VAL A 397 12.93 -33.45 8.98
N SER A 398 13.00 -33.49 7.64
CA SER A 398 13.67 -32.43 6.86
C SER A 398 12.79 -31.19 6.64
N ASP A 399 11.47 -31.38 6.66
CA ASP A 399 10.50 -30.39 6.22
C ASP A 399 9.68 -29.88 7.42
N TYR A 400 9.21 -28.64 7.34
CA TYR A 400 8.32 -28.06 8.34
C TYR A 400 6.90 -28.64 8.18
N GLU A 401 6.30 -29.06 9.28
CA GLU A 401 4.91 -29.54 9.31
C GLU A 401 4.03 -28.54 10.07
N LEU A 402 2.79 -28.35 9.61
CA LEU A 402 1.81 -27.53 10.33
C LEU A 402 1.56 -28.14 11.70
N PHE A 403 1.92 -27.41 12.76
CA PHE A 403 1.84 -27.89 14.13
C PHE A 403 0.61 -27.36 14.87
N ALA A 404 0.31 -26.07 14.72
CA ALA A 404 -0.84 -25.44 15.34
C ALA A 404 -1.34 -24.24 14.53
N THR A 405 -2.59 -23.84 14.79
CA THR A 405 -3.16 -22.58 14.31
C THR A 405 -3.62 -21.76 15.50
N VAL A 406 -3.27 -20.48 15.51
CA VAL A 406 -3.65 -19.52 16.55
C VAL A 406 -4.60 -18.50 15.93
N PRO A 407 -5.89 -18.46 16.32
CA PRO A 407 -6.84 -17.50 15.75
C PRO A 407 -6.43 -16.08 16.15
N ALA A 408 -6.66 -15.12 15.24
CA ALA A 408 -6.46 -13.71 15.56
C ALA A 408 -7.63 -13.18 16.40
N GLU A 409 -7.31 -12.25 17.30
CA GLU A 409 -8.28 -11.51 18.10
C GLU A 409 -8.26 -10.03 17.76
N ALA A 410 -9.45 -9.44 17.62
CA ALA A 410 -9.59 -8.03 17.24
C ALA A 410 -8.90 -7.09 18.26
N GLY A 411 -8.03 -6.22 17.75
CA GLY A 411 -7.26 -5.27 18.56
C GLY A 411 -6.07 -5.89 19.33
N VAL A 412 -5.74 -7.15 19.07
CA VAL A 412 -4.55 -7.80 19.63
C VAL A 412 -3.45 -7.81 18.57
N GLU A 413 -2.35 -7.13 18.89
CA GLU A 413 -1.19 -7.01 17.99
C GLU A 413 -0.03 -7.94 18.37
N ALA A 414 -0.05 -8.54 19.57
CA ALA A 414 1.04 -9.36 20.07
C ALA A 414 0.52 -10.70 20.55
N TYR A 415 1.12 -11.78 20.03
CA TYR A 415 0.66 -13.14 20.23
C TYR A 415 1.73 -13.97 20.93
N THR A 416 1.26 -15.05 21.55
CA THR A 416 2.10 -16.01 22.25
C THR A 416 1.55 -17.40 22.04
N PHE A 417 2.44 -18.37 21.84
CA PHE A 417 2.09 -19.78 21.70
C PHE A 417 3.02 -20.63 22.56
N LEU A 418 2.45 -21.60 23.27
CA LEU A 418 3.18 -22.52 24.14
C LEU A 418 3.12 -23.92 23.55
N ASP A 419 4.27 -24.48 23.19
CA ASP A 419 4.42 -25.88 22.81
C ASP A 419 4.76 -26.72 24.03
N GLU A 420 3.75 -27.42 24.58
CA GLU A 420 3.87 -28.31 25.73
C GLU A 420 4.23 -29.76 25.35
N THR A 421 4.65 -29.99 24.10
CA THR A 421 4.92 -31.34 23.57
C THR A 421 6.40 -31.58 23.30
N THR A 422 7.25 -30.62 23.66
CA THR A 422 8.70 -30.77 23.48
C THR A 422 9.30 -31.70 24.53
N VAL A 423 10.48 -32.25 24.23
CA VAL A 423 11.22 -33.11 25.14
C VAL A 423 12.60 -32.55 25.37
N ILE A 424 13.13 -32.81 26.57
CA ILE A 424 14.44 -32.31 26.97
C ILE A 424 15.53 -32.82 26.03
N GLY A 425 16.36 -31.91 25.54
CA GLY A 425 17.45 -32.14 24.60
C GLY A 425 17.01 -32.29 23.15
N GLY A 426 15.71 -32.14 22.86
CA GLY A 426 15.21 -32.15 21.49
C GLY A 426 15.48 -30.83 20.76
N SER A 427 15.84 -30.90 19.49
CA SER A 427 16.01 -29.74 18.62
C SER A 427 14.70 -29.40 17.92
N TYR A 428 14.25 -28.16 18.05
CA TYR A 428 13.01 -27.68 17.43
C TYR A 428 13.21 -26.40 16.64
N TRP A 429 12.69 -26.37 15.43
CA TRP A 429 12.62 -25.18 14.59
C TRP A 429 11.16 -24.80 14.38
N TYR A 430 10.86 -23.52 14.54
CA TYR A 430 9.51 -22.99 14.36
C TYR A 430 9.49 -21.89 13.31
N GLN A 431 8.48 -21.94 12.45
CA GLN A 431 8.10 -20.88 11.53
C GLN A 431 6.68 -20.44 11.89
N VAL A 432 6.40 -19.14 11.77
CA VAL A 432 5.05 -18.60 11.97
C VAL A 432 4.67 -17.79 10.75
N THR A 433 3.52 -18.09 10.17
CA THR A 433 2.92 -17.36 9.04
C THR A 433 1.64 -16.66 9.51
N CYS A 434 1.24 -15.63 8.78
CA CYS A 434 -0.04 -14.94 8.96
C CYS A 434 -1.06 -15.46 7.93
N VAL A 435 -2.30 -15.68 8.37
CA VAL A 435 -3.41 -16.13 7.55
C VAL A 435 -4.43 -14.99 7.42
N TRP A 436 -4.69 -14.62 6.18
CA TRP A 436 -5.68 -13.65 5.75
C TRP A 436 -6.83 -14.38 5.07
N GLU A 437 -8.06 -14.08 5.43
CA GLU A 437 -9.23 -14.78 4.89
C GLU A 437 -10.40 -13.81 4.74
N SER A 438 -11.05 -13.91 3.59
CA SER A 438 -12.34 -13.27 3.30
C SER A 438 -13.36 -14.31 2.87
N GLU A 439 -14.57 -13.88 2.51
CA GLU A 439 -15.59 -14.81 2.00
C GLU A 439 -15.17 -15.50 0.68
N THR A 440 -14.26 -14.90 -0.08
CA THR A 440 -13.91 -15.36 -1.44
C THR A 440 -12.43 -15.68 -1.62
N ASP A 441 -11.57 -15.30 -0.67
CA ASP A 441 -10.12 -15.44 -0.78
C ASP A 441 -9.46 -15.94 0.51
N PHE A 442 -8.33 -16.61 0.34
CA PHE A 442 -7.48 -17.07 1.41
C PHE A 442 -6.03 -16.79 1.03
N CYS A 443 -5.28 -16.16 1.93
CA CYS A 443 -3.85 -15.97 1.77
C CYS A 443 -3.06 -16.35 3.01
N GLU A 444 -1.97 -17.08 2.78
CA GLU A 444 -0.96 -17.32 3.78
C GLU A 444 0.33 -16.58 3.41
N SER A 445 0.89 -15.84 4.37
CA SER A 445 2.15 -15.12 4.17
C SER A 445 3.36 -16.07 4.11
N ALA A 446 4.49 -15.57 3.62
CA ALA A 446 5.78 -16.21 3.93
C ALA A 446 6.03 -16.21 5.45
N PRO A 447 6.89 -17.11 5.98
CA PRO A 447 7.24 -17.10 7.39
C PRO A 447 7.84 -15.77 7.85
N GLY A 448 7.48 -15.32 9.05
CA GLY A 448 7.97 -14.06 9.60
C GLY A 448 9.40 -14.17 10.11
N TRP A 449 10.12 -13.05 10.01
CA TRP A 449 11.52 -12.96 10.41
C TRP A 449 11.69 -12.95 11.93
N ASN A 450 12.78 -13.57 12.40
CA ASN A 450 13.18 -13.49 13.79
C ASN A 450 13.70 -12.08 14.18
N VAL A 451 13.80 -11.76 15.47
CA VAL A 451 14.24 -10.42 15.97
C VAL A 451 15.68 -10.00 15.54
N PRO A 452 16.58 -10.91 15.15
CA PRO A 452 17.81 -10.54 14.41
C PRO A 452 17.61 -10.20 12.92
N MET A 453 16.43 -10.47 12.36
CA MET A 453 16.08 -10.41 10.92
C MET A 453 17.05 -11.20 10.04
N THR A 454 17.52 -12.33 10.56
CA THR A 454 18.53 -13.17 9.89
C THR A 454 17.93 -14.42 9.29
N GLU A 455 16.87 -14.94 9.90
CA GLU A 455 16.24 -16.19 9.51
C GLU A 455 14.72 -16.04 9.62
N ASP A 456 14.00 -16.84 8.85
CA ASP A 456 12.54 -16.92 8.85
C ASP A 456 11.99 -17.93 9.87
N PHE A 457 12.87 -18.43 10.76
CA PHE A 457 12.56 -19.39 11.82
C PHE A 457 13.23 -19.02 13.15
N VAL A 458 12.77 -19.68 14.22
CA VAL A 458 13.44 -19.72 15.53
C VAL A 458 13.82 -21.14 15.91
N TYR A 459 15.00 -21.30 16.49
CA TYR A 459 15.57 -22.57 16.91
C TYR A 459 15.65 -22.65 18.44
N VAL A 460 15.12 -23.72 19.04
CA VAL A 460 15.07 -23.90 20.49
C VAL A 460 15.41 -25.35 20.86
N ILE A 461 16.18 -25.53 21.94
CA ILE A 461 16.47 -26.84 22.55
C ILE A 461 16.06 -26.76 24.02
N PRO A 462 15.00 -27.43 24.48
CA PRO A 462 14.68 -27.49 25.91
C PRO A 462 15.81 -28.19 26.66
N VAL A 463 16.37 -27.63 27.74
CA VAL A 463 17.50 -28.25 28.48
C VAL A 463 17.16 -28.71 29.90
N LEU A 464 17.83 -29.78 30.36
CA LEU A 464 17.75 -30.29 31.73
C LEU A 464 18.47 -29.29 32.65
N ASP A 465 17.72 -28.64 33.54
CA ASP A 465 18.35 -27.68 34.42
C ASP A 465 19.02 -28.30 35.66
N VAL A 466 20.30 -28.04 35.85
CA VAL A 466 20.94 -28.05 37.19
C VAL A 466 21.53 -26.67 37.54
N ASN A 467 21.49 -25.69 36.64
CA ASN A 467 21.81 -24.29 36.86
C ASN A 467 21.16 -23.44 35.75
N ASN A 468 19.92 -22.93 35.92
CA ASN A 468 19.33 -21.97 35.00
C ASN A 468 19.79 -20.63 35.51
N PRO A 469 20.89 -20.06 34.98
CA PRO A 469 21.38 -18.79 35.45
C PRO A 469 20.48 -17.68 34.85
N GLU A 470 19.72 -17.94 33.78
CA GLU A 470 18.96 -16.94 33.03
C GLU A 470 17.55 -16.68 33.56
N ALA A 471 17.05 -17.43 34.54
CA ALA A 471 15.84 -17.08 35.30
C ALA A 471 16.10 -15.93 36.30
N GLY A 472 16.61 -14.82 35.78
CA GLY A 472 16.44 -13.52 36.39
C GLY A 472 14.99 -13.07 36.19
N GLU A 473 14.10 -13.22 37.18
CA GLU A 473 12.78 -12.58 37.14
C GLU A 473 12.98 -11.07 37.01
N LEU A 474 12.81 -10.56 35.79
CA LEU A 474 12.85 -9.16 35.47
C LEU A 474 11.42 -8.63 35.37
N ASN A 475 11.05 -7.74 36.29
CA ASN A 475 9.74 -7.11 36.34
C ASN A 475 9.85 -5.64 35.93
N VAL A 476 8.91 -5.19 35.10
CA VAL A 476 8.87 -3.81 34.62
C VAL A 476 7.48 -3.23 34.87
N TYR A 477 7.40 -2.17 35.69
CA TYR A 477 6.12 -1.59 36.10
C TYR A 477 6.22 -0.10 36.51
N PRO A 478 5.14 0.69 36.33
CA PRO A 478 3.92 0.33 35.60
C PRO A 478 4.19 0.12 34.11
N ASN A 479 3.37 -0.68 33.44
CA ASN A 479 3.36 -0.85 32.00
C ASN A 479 1.90 -1.04 31.56
N PRO A 480 1.26 -0.06 30.87
CA PRO A 480 1.84 1.19 30.36
C PRO A 480 2.31 2.17 31.44
N ALA A 481 3.33 2.98 31.11
CA ALA A 481 3.89 4.02 31.98
C ALA A 481 3.68 5.42 31.41
N LYS A 482 3.58 6.43 32.28
CA LYS A 482 3.56 7.85 31.89
C LYS A 482 4.91 8.50 32.21
N ASP A 483 5.12 8.76 33.49
CA ASP A 483 6.28 9.55 33.94
C ASP A 483 7.51 8.70 34.31
N LYS A 484 7.31 7.43 34.64
CA LYS A 484 8.38 6.56 35.11
C LYS A 484 8.12 5.07 34.94
N VAL A 485 9.20 4.32 34.84
CA VAL A 485 9.21 2.86 34.74
C VAL A 485 10.19 2.31 35.78
N ASN A 486 9.74 1.40 36.64
CA ASN A 486 10.63 0.65 37.52
C ASN A 486 10.99 -0.67 36.86
N VAL A 487 12.28 -0.96 36.82
CA VAL A 487 12.84 -2.23 36.38
C VAL A 487 13.45 -2.90 37.61
N THR A 488 12.92 -4.06 38.00
CA THR A 488 13.45 -4.85 39.12
C THR A 488 13.88 -6.23 38.67
N SER A 489 14.95 -6.75 39.27
CA SER A 489 15.49 -8.07 38.98
C SER A 489 15.89 -8.80 40.26
N ASN A 490 15.64 -10.11 40.33
CA ASN A 490 16.20 -10.98 41.36
C ASN A 490 17.70 -11.31 41.11
N VAL A 491 18.28 -10.86 39.98
CA VAL A 491 19.70 -11.01 39.60
C VAL A 491 20.37 -9.63 39.47
N ALA A 492 21.67 -9.56 39.75
CA ALA A 492 22.45 -8.32 39.63
C ALA A 492 22.51 -7.82 38.17
N MET A 493 22.11 -6.58 37.93
CA MET A 493 22.15 -5.93 36.62
C MET A 493 23.46 -5.14 36.44
N ASN A 494 24.13 -5.32 35.30
CA ASN A 494 25.38 -4.65 34.97
C ASN A 494 25.17 -3.44 34.08
N HIS A 495 24.23 -3.52 33.14
CA HIS A 495 23.97 -2.47 32.17
C HIS A 495 22.52 -2.49 31.73
N ILE A 496 21.96 -1.32 31.45
CA ILE A 496 20.62 -1.13 30.88
C ILE A 496 20.70 -0.23 29.65
N SER A 497 19.96 -0.58 28.62
CA SER A 497 19.75 0.20 27.40
C SER A 497 18.26 0.26 27.11
N VAL A 498 17.77 1.42 26.70
CA VAL A 498 16.39 1.63 26.26
C VAL A 498 16.42 2.13 24.83
N MET A 499 15.67 1.45 23.97
CA MET A 499 15.56 1.76 22.55
C MET A 499 14.12 2.16 22.22
N ASN A 500 13.94 3.14 21.34
CA ASN A 500 12.64 3.44 20.76
C ASN A 500 12.32 2.47 19.60
N TYR A 501 11.13 2.59 19.02
CA TYR A 501 10.64 1.72 17.94
C TYR A 501 11.44 1.82 16.63
N VAL A 502 12.21 2.91 16.41
CA VAL A 502 13.13 3.04 15.26
C VAL A 502 14.53 2.49 15.54
N GLY A 503 14.74 1.84 16.69
CA GLY A 503 16.02 1.23 17.09
C GLY A 503 17.06 2.22 17.64
N GLN A 504 16.70 3.48 17.84
CA GLN A 504 17.59 4.47 18.46
C GLN A 504 17.66 4.22 19.98
N VAL A 505 18.88 4.12 20.51
CA VAL A 505 19.13 4.08 21.96
C VAL A 505 18.83 5.46 22.55
N VAL A 506 17.73 5.56 23.30
CA VAL A 506 17.29 6.80 23.98
C VAL A 506 17.83 6.91 25.40
N TYR A 507 18.23 5.79 26.01
CA TYR A 507 18.86 5.77 27.32
C TYR A 507 19.84 4.61 27.46
N THR A 508 20.95 4.84 28.15
CA THR A 508 21.90 3.80 28.52
C THR A 508 22.56 4.13 29.86
N SER A 509 22.78 3.12 30.70
CA SER A 509 23.45 3.29 32.00
C SER A 509 24.10 2.00 32.50
N THR A 510 25.20 2.14 33.23
CA THR A 510 25.87 1.04 33.93
C THR A 510 25.32 0.93 35.34
N LEU A 511 24.83 -0.25 35.71
CA LEU A 511 24.07 -0.48 36.95
C LEU A 511 24.89 -1.11 38.08
N ALA A 512 26.17 -1.44 37.84
CA ALA A 512 27.14 -1.90 38.85
C ALA A 512 26.62 -2.99 39.81
N GLY A 513 25.75 -3.87 39.33
CA GLY A 513 25.14 -4.96 40.09
C GLY A 513 23.85 -4.61 40.83
N ALA A 514 23.20 -3.49 40.52
CA ALA A 514 21.92 -3.13 41.13
C ALA A 514 20.80 -4.12 40.73
N ASN A 515 19.88 -4.36 41.67
CA ASN A 515 18.70 -5.21 41.46
C ASN A 515 17.43 -4.40 41.15
N ALA A 516 17.51 -3.07 41.14
CA ALA A 516 16.42 -2.19 40.75
C ALA A 516 16.96 -0.90 40.12
N VAL A 517 16.26 -0.39 39.11
CA VAL A 517 16.52 0.92 38.51
C VAL A 517 15.17 1.59 38.17
N GLU A 518 15.05 2.88 38.46
CA GLU A 518 13.92 3.70 38.04
C GLU A 518 14.36 4.50 36.81
N LEU A 519 13.60 4.38 35.72
CA LEU A 519 13.76 5.14 34.49
C LEU A 519 12.77 6.29 34.49
N ASN A 520 13.26 7.50 34.26
CA ASN A 520 12.40 8.66 34.03
C ASN A 520 11.98 8.70 32.56
N THR A 521 10.68 8.56 32.31
CA THR A 521 10.10 8.50 30.96
C THR A 521 9.21 9.71 30.65
N SER A 522 9.19 10.72 31.52
CA SER A 522 8.29 11.87 31.33
C SER A 522 8.59 12.71 30.08
N SER A 523 9.81 12.60 29.54
CA SER A 523 10.24 13.26 28.31
C SER A 523 10.19 12.36 27.08
N TYR A 524 9.67 11.13 27.20
CA TYR A 524 9.62 10.17 26.12
C TYR A 524 8.32 10.40 25.34
N GLU A 525 8.39 10.30 24.02
CA GLU A 525 7.18 10.32 23.19
C GLU A 525 6.36 9.06 23.47
N ALA A 526 5.03 9.16 23.33
CA ALA A 526 4.18 7.98 23.44
C ALA A 526 4.56 6.95 22.38
N GLY A 527 4.62 5.69 22.78
CA GLY A 527 5.06 4.62 21.89
C GLY A 527 5.65 3.43 22.63
N VAL A 528 6.14 2.48 21.84
CA VAL A 528 6.75 1.25 22.32
C VAL A 528 8.26 1.42 22.45
N TYR A 529 8.79 0.99 23.58
CA TYR A 529 10.21 0.98 23.87
C TYR A 529 10.66 -0.42 24.26
N VAL A 530 11.90 -0.74 23.87
CA VAL A 530 12.56 -1.99 24.21
C VAL A 530 13.61 -1.71 25.28
N VAL A 531 13.46 -2.33 26.45
CA VAL A 531 14.42 -2.26 27.55
C VAL A 531 15.28 -3.52 27.52
N GLN A 532 16.55 -3.34 27.24
CA GLN A 532 17.60 -4.37 27.24
C GLN A 532 18.44 -4.25 28.51
N ILE A 533 18.58 -5.34 29.26
CA ILE A 533 19.35 -5.38 30.51
C ILE A 533 20.38 -6.50 30.45
N ASN A 534 21.66 -6.13 30.51
CA ASN A 534 22.74 -7.08 30.71
C ASN A 534 22.84 -7.40 32.20
N THR A 535 22.56 -8.64 32.56
CA THR A 535 22.79 -9.18 33.90
C THR A 535 24.12 -9.89 33.97
N VAL A 536 24.51 -10.39 35.15
CA VAL A 536 25.65 -11.31 35.27
C VAL A 536 25.44 -12.65 34.55
N ASN A 537 24.19 -12.97 34.21
CA ASN A 537 23.80 -14.25 33.66
C ASN A 537 23.43 -14.22 32.17
N GLY A 538 23.29 -13.04 31.57
CA GLY A 538 22.87 -12.89 30.17
C GLY A 538 22.15 -11.58 29.90
N LEU A 539 21.79 -11.36 28.64
CA LEU A 539 20.98 -10.22 28.20
C LEU A 539 19.49 -10.56 28.29
N VAL A 540 18.72 -9.75 29.01
CA VAL A 540 17.26 -9.88 29.15
C VAL A 540 16.57 -8.68 28.54
N THR A 541 15.54 -8.92 27.71
CA THR A 541 14.80 -7.86 27.00
C THR A 541 13.33 -7.81 27.45
N LYS A 542 12.79 -6.60 27.68
CA LYS A 542 11.38 -6.37 28.03
C LYS A 542 10.80 -5.19 27.25
N ARG A 543 9.56 -5.37 26.77
CA ARG A 543 8.77 -4.32 26.13
C ARG A 543 8.10 -3.43 27.16
N VAL A 544 8.14 -2.12 26.94
CA VAL A 544 7.47 -1.10 27.76
C VAL A 544 6.69 -0.15 26.86
N VAL A 545 5.44 0.14 27.24
CA VAL A 545 4.58 1.08 26.53
C VAL A 545 4.55 2.40 27.32
N ILE A 546 4.88 3.52 26.66
CA ILE A 546 4.73 4.86 27.22
C ILE A 546 3.44 5.49 26.70
N SER A 547 2.57 5.92 27.60
CA SER A 547 1.33 6.65 27.30
C SER A 547 1.42 8.10 27.78
N GLN A 548 0.80 9.02 27.04
CA GLN A 548 0.65 10.43 27.45
C GLN A 548 -0.43 10.54 28.53
#